data_AF-A0A2G4FUW1-F1
#
_entry.id   AF-A0A2G4FUW1-F1
#
_cell.length_a   1.000
_cell.length_b   1.000
_cell.length_c   1.000
_cell.angle_alpha   90.00
_cell.angle_beta   90.00
_cell.angle_gamma   90.00
#
_symmetry.space_group_name_H-M   'P 1'
#
loop_
_entity.id
_entity.type
_entity.pdbx_description
1 polymer ?
#
loop_
_entity_poly.entity_id
_entity_poly.type
_entity_poly.pdbx_seq_one_letter_code
_entity_poly.pdbx_strand_id
1 'polypeptide(L)'
;MTFSNRHAVLLVGALGVLVGCGSDPQVPSAATATASTTISAAVAATVAAVPAVRVTDAKGKGIKNILVRWRIASGGGKVINDSVRTTASGDASSGGWTLGTTSGQQTLQATADGIAAVTFTATANPGPLSRLTPVTLVDQQAPVNTPVPSLPAVRAEDQYGNPISGAAVLFTIVQGNGVLVGAQQSTTELGIATVGAWTIGRAIGQQIVTATAVGSNPAVFSVNALAGPPAELLRVVGDNQAGVANINIGTPPGVRVVDAYGNPVGTVPVTFTPGPNSGTVTGSTVLSDPANGTAFVGSWRLGAASTQTLIATSSAIPNKSTTFTTTVTTSAFNVDVRFVGDASLPVRTAFANAVAKWRQVIVGSIGTVNNVNIPAGPAANSCSAWTPAVTGTVSNTIIFARIDSIDGPGTPGAGNILGLASPCYVNGNAIPFLGYMEFDSLDVGQLVARGQFEKVVLHEIGHVLGIGTIWNFRRALLDISTVGDPFYVGTAARAQFAALNTATYSGNPVPVENTGGTGTINSHWRTSVMQRELMQGFAVNQVQPLSRITVGSLQDLGYLVNLAAADAFSLTAALRSGFGFDATSGIPYRDLVPDVDIKQVRADGSIVRVPRRAR
;
A
#
# COMPACT_ATOMS: atom_id res chain seq x y z
N MET A 1 -146.03 6.76 -7.45
CA MET A 1 -145.65 8.03 -8.10
C MET A 1 -144.38 7.76 -8.90
N THR A 2 -144.50 7.63 -10.23
CA THR A 2 -143.92 8.54 -11.28
C THR A 2 -142.42 8.32 -11.50
N PHE A 3 -141.83 8.11 -12.69
CA PHE A 3 -142.15 7.96 -14.13
C PHE A 3 -140.90 7.21 -14.69
N SER A 4 -141.02 6.15 -15.50
CA SER A 4 -141.01 6.11 -16.99
C SER A 4 -139.65 6.29 -17.72
N ASN A 5 -139.34 5.23 -18.49
CA ASN A 5 -138.73 5.16 -19.83
C ASN A 5 -137.31 5.68 -20.09
N ARG A 6 -136.44 4.83 -20.69
CA ARG A 6 -136.28 4.70 -22.15
C ARG A 6 -135.18 3.70 -22.58
N HIS A 7 -135.57 2.84 -23.54
CA HIS A 7 -134.81 2.31 -24.70
C HIS A 7 -133.94 1.05 -24.53
N ALA A 8 -134.29 0.06 -25.35
CA ALA A 8 -133.57 -1.17 -25.61
C ALA A 8 -132.37 -0.93 -26.55
N VAL A 9 -131.21 -1.50 -26.23
CA VAL A 9 -130.08 -1.73 -27.15
C VAL A 9 -129.36 -3.02 -26.74
N LEU A 10 -128.95 -3.80 -27.74
CA LEU A 10 -128.12 -5.01 -27.71
C LEU A 10 -127.08 -5.07 -26.57
N LEU A 11 -126.99 -6.21 -25.88
CA LEU A 11 -125.76 -6.63 -25.21
C LEU A 11 -125.24 -7.95 -25.80
N VAL A 12 -124.02 -7.89 -26.31
CA VAL A 12 -123.19 -9.01 -26.76
C VAL A 12 -122.87 -9.90 -25.56
N GLY A 13 -123.23 -11.19 -25.63
CA GLY A 13 -122.80 -12.20 -24.66
C GLY A 13 -121.41 -12.74 -25.02
N ALA A 14 -120.35 -12.07 -24.55
CA ALA A 14 -118.97 -12.49 -24.74
C ALA A 14 -118.56 -13.54 -23.70
N LEU A 15 -117.96 -14.63 -24.18
CA LEU A 15 -117.32 -15.71 -23.43
C LEU A 15 -116.31 -15.13 -22.42
N GLY A 16 -116.51 -15.37 -21.13
CA GLY A 16 -115.57 -15.02 -20.08
C GLY A 16 -114.32 -15.91 -20.15
N VAL A 17 -113.21 -15.34 -20.60
CA VAL A 17 -111.87 -15.92 -20.50
C VAL A 17 -111.47 -15.94 -19.03
N LEU A 18 -111.52 -17.11 -18.39
CA LEU A 18 -110.75 -17.35 -17.17
C LEU A 18 -109.27 -17.37 -17.54
N VAL A 19 -108.55 -16.30 -17.20
CA VAL A 19 -107.09 -16.26 -17.22
C VAL A 19 -106.60 -17.14 -16.06
N GLY A 20 -106.35 -18.41 -16.36
CA GLY A 20 -105.62 -19.32 -15.49
C GLY A 20 -104.15 -18.89 -15.41
N CYS A 21 -103.78 -18.18 -14.34
CA CYS A 21 -102.39 -18.02 -13.93
C CYS A 21 -101.84 -19.37 -13.44
N GLY A 22 -101.33 -20.19 -14.36
CA GLY A 22 -100.47 -21.33 -14.05
C GLY A 22 -99.11 -21.12 -14.69
N SER A 23 -98.16 -20.53 -13.98
CA SER A 23 -96.75 -20.58 -14.39
C SER A 23 -96.20 -21.96 -14.02
N ASP A 24 -95.84 -22.78 -15.01
CA ASP A 24 -95.05 -24.00 -14.84
C ASP A 24 -93.91 -23.77 -13.83
N PRO A 25 -93.56 -24.76 -12.98
CA PRO A 25 -92.37 -24.69 -12.15
C PRO A 25 -91.15 -24.39 -13.01
N GLN A 26 -90.53 -23.22 -12.81
CA GLN A 26 -89.33 -22.84 -13.55
C GLN A 26 -88.13 -23.60 -12.98
N VAL A 27 -87.68 -24.63 -13.68
CA VAL A 27 -86.44 -25.36 -13.35
C VAL A 27 -85.27 -24.68 -14.05
N PRO A 28 -84.17 -24.35 -13.33
CA PRO A 28 -82.98 -23.81 -13.96
C PRO A 28 -82.38 -24.81 -14.94
N SER A 29 -82.07 -24.37 -16.16
CA SER A 29 -81.49 -25.22 -17.20
C SER A 29 -80.19 -24.68 -17.79
N ALA A 30 -79.96 -23.37 -17.70
CA ALA A 30 -78.76 -22.74 -18.24
C ALA A 30 -78.34 -21.52 -17.42
N ALA A 31 -77.02 -21.29 -17.35
CA ALA A 31 -76.42 -20.06 -16.89
C ALA A 31 -75.51 -19.54 -18.00
N THR A 32 -75.65 -18.27 -18.33
CA THR A 32 -74.82 -17.60 -19.35
C THR A 32 -74.19 -16.37 -18.73
N ALA A 33 -72.94 -16.07 -19.10
CA ALA A 33 -72.30 -14.83 -18.68
C ALA A 33 -73.00 -13.64 -19.35
N THR A 34 -73.36 -12.63 -18.56
CA THR A 34 -73.87 -11.34 -19.04
C THR A 34 -72.80 -10.25 -19.08
N ALA A 35 -71.60 -10.57 -18.58
CA ALA A 35 -70.39 -9.76 -18.67
C ALA A 35 -69.29 -10.53 -19.40
N SER A 36 -68.19 -9.84 -19.75
CA SER A 36 -67.03 -10.49 -20.37
C SER A 36 -66.48 -11.59 -19.47
N THR A 37 -66.24 -12.77 -20.03
CA THR A 37 -65.60 -13.90 -19.33
C THR A 37 -64.08 -13.83 -19.38
N THR A 38 -63.51 -12.94 -20.19
CA THR A 38 -62.09 -12.62 -20.25
C THR A 38 -61.87 -11.16 -19.87
N ILE A 39 -61.09 -10.93 -18.82
CA ILE A 39 -60.90 -9.60 -18.23
C ILE A 39 -59.41 -9.40 -17.91
N SER A 40 -58.97 -8.16 -17.74
CA SER A 40 -57.63 -7.85 -17.23
C SER A 40 -57.67 -6.72 -16.21
N ALA A 41 -56.77 -6.77 -15.24
CA ALA A 41 -56.50 -5.70 -14.27
C ALA A 41 -55.10 -5.90 -13.68
N ALA A 42 -54.57 -4.90 -12.97
CA ALA A 42 -53.37 -5.11 -12.17
C ALA A 42 -53.65 -6.02 -10.96
N VAL A 43 -52.62 -6.68 -10.43
CA VAL A 43 -52.69 -7.40 -9.15
C VAL A 43 -53.24 -6.49 -8.05
N ALA A 44 -54.02 -7.08 -7.13
CA ALA A 44 -54.73 -6.38 -6.04
C ALA A 44 -55.74 -5.28 -6.48
N ALA A 45 -55.97 -5.09 -7.80
CA ALA A 45 -56.97 -4.15 -8.30
C ALA A 45 -58.33 -4.83 -8.54
N THR A 46 -59.39 -4.03 -8.52
CA THR A 46 -60.73 -4.49 -8.89
C THR A 46 -60.89 -4.45 -10.40
N VAL A 47 -61.39 -5.53 -10.98
CA VAL A 47 -61.66 -5.61 -12.42
C VAL A 47 -62.77 -4.63 -12.81
N ALA A 48 -62.62 -3.99 -13.98
CA ALA A 48 -63.57 -2.98 -14.45
C ALA A 48 -64.93 -3.59 -14.86
N ALA A 49 -64.92 -4.76 -15.50
CA ALA A 49 -66.13 -5.49 -15.86
C ALA A 49 -66.54 -6.40 -14.70
N VAL A 50 -67.61 -6.07 -13.99
CA VAL A 50 -68.08 -6.88 -12.87
C VAL A 50 -68.65 -8.21 -13.38
N PRO A 51 -68.14 -9.38 -12.92
CA PRO A 51 -68.68 -10.68 -13.28
C PRO A 51 -70.17 -10.79 -12.97
N ALA A 52 -70.95 -11.20 -13.96
CA ALA A 52 -72.39 -11.35 -13.87
C ALA A 52 -72.88 -12.49 -14.76
N VAL A 53 -73.91 -13.20 -14.28
CA VAL A 53 -74.55 -14.30 -14.99
C VAL A 53 -76.06 -14.11 -15.06
N ARG A 54 -76.69 -14.68 -16.08
CA ARG A 54 -78.14 -14.84 -16.17
C ARG A 54 -78.51 -16.32 -16.14
N VAL A 55 -79.41 -16.66 -15.22
CA VAL A 55 -79.98 -18.00 -15.07
C VAL A 55 -81.35 -18.04 -15.73
N THR A 56 -81.53 -18.98 -16.65
CA THR A 56 -82.79 -19.16 -17.40
C THR A 56 -83.34 -20.58 -17.29
N ASP A 57 -84.63 -20.70 -17.53
CA ASP A 57 -85.29 -21.99 -17.78
C ASP A 57 -85.06 -22.47 -19.24
N ALA A 58 -85.60 -23.65 -19.55
CA ALA A 58 -85.45 -24.28 -20.88
C ALA A 58 -86.10 -23.47 -22.02
N LYS A 59 -86.98 -22.52 -21.70
CA LYS A 59 -87.64 -21.61 -22.65
C LYS A 59 -86.91 -20.26 -22.77
N GLY A 60 -85.75 -20.11 -22.11
CA GLY A 60 -84.93 -18.89 -22.12
C GLY A 60 -85.44 -17.78 -21.20
N LYS A 61 -86.43 -18.04 -20.35
CA LYS A 61 -86.97 -17.04 -19.42
C LYS A 61 -86.13 -17.01 -18.14
N GLY A 62 -85.78 -15.82 -17.68
CA GLY A 62 -85.05 -15.62 -16.43
C GLY A 62 -85.81 -16.17 -15.22
N ILE A 63 -85.08 -16.77 -14.27
CA ILE A 63 -85.66 -17.33 -13.04
C ILE A 63 -85.25 -16.49 -11.84
N LYS A 64 -86.22 -16.01 -11.07
CA LYS A 64 -86.00 -15.23 -9.85
C LYS A 64 -85.59 -16.11 -8.67
N ASN A 65 -84.82 -15.55 -7.75
CA ASN A 65 -84.53 -16.12 -6.43
C ASN A 65 -83.67 -17.41 -6.44
N ILE A 66 -82.94 -17.67 -7.51
CA ILE A 66 -81.91 -18.73 -7.56
C ILE A 66 -80.64 -18.21 -6.89
N LEU A 67 -80.09 -18.97 -5.94
CA LEU A 67 -78.85 -18.60 -5.24
C LEU A 67 -77.63 -18.91 -6.12
N VAL A 68 -76.95 -17.88 -6.60
CA VAL A 68 -75.67 -17.99 -7.30
C VAL A 68 -74.55 -17.78 -6.29
N ARG A 69 -73.60 -18.72 -6.21
CA ARG A 69 -72.40 -18.65 -5.37
C ARG A 69 -71.20 -18.27 -6.22
N TRP A 70 -70.42 -17.31 -5.73
CA TRP A 70 -69.20 -16.81 -6.37
C TRP A 70 -67.98 -17.35 -5.62
N ARG A 71 -67.13 -18.12 -6.28
CA ARG A 71 -65.95 -18.74 -5.66
C ARG A 71 -64.71 -18.48 -6.49
N ILE A 72 -63.69 -17.90 -5.85
CA ILE A 72 -62.35 -17.79 -6.45
C ILE A 72 -61.82 -19.21 -6.61
N ALA A 73 -61.57 -19.62 -7.86
CA ALA A 73 -61.07 -20.94 -8.19
C ALA A 73 -59.53 -20.96 -8.25
N SER A 74 -58.88 -19.86 -8.65
CA SER A 74 -57.42 -19.71 -8.63
C SER A 74 -57.00 -18.24 -8.54
N GLY A 75 -55.76 -17.98 -8.09
CA GLY A 75 -55.17 -16.63 -8.07
C GLY A 75 -55.44 -15.78 -6.82
N GLY A 76 -56.41 -16.19 -5.98
CA GLY A 76 -56.76 -15.48 -4.75
C GLY A 76 -57.64 -14.23 -5.01
N GLY A 77 -57.63 -13.29 -4.07
CA GLY A 77 -58.44 -12.08 -4.14
C GLY A 77 -59.80 -12.23 -3.44
N LYS A 78 -60.75 -11.35 -3.79
CA LYS A 78 -62.08 -11.33 -3.17
C LYS A 78 -63.17 -10.83 -4.12
N VAL A 79 -64.39 -11.29 -3.89
CA VAL A 79 -65.60 -10.68 -4.48
C VAL A 79 -66.32 -9.85 -3.43
N ILE A 80 -67.11 -8.87 -3.85
CA ILE A 80 -67.93 -8.07 -2.92
C ILE A 80 -69.05 -8.93 -2.34
N ASN A 81 -69.73 -9.70 -3.20
CA ASN A 81 -70.79 -10.61 -2.81
C ASN A 81 -70.41 -12.06 -3.14
N ASP A 82 -70.20 -12.89 -2.12
CA ASP A 82 -69.86 -14.31 -2.29
C ASP A 82 -71.06 -15.17 -2.68
N SER A 83 -72.27 -14.64 -2.53
CA SER A 83 -73.52 -15.26 -2.92
C SER A 83 -74.59 -14.20 -3.17
N VAL A 84 -75.33 -14.32 -4.28
CA VAL A 84 -76.39 -13.38 -4.68
C VAL A 84 -77.55 -14.17 -5.27
N ARG A 85 -78.78 -13.78 -4.90
CA ARG A 85 -79.99 -14.35 -5.52
C ARG A 85 -80.36 -13.60 -6.80
N THR A 86 -80.81 -14.34 -7.81
CA THR A 86 -81.17 -13.77 -9.12
C THR A 86 -82.38 -12.83 -9.05
N THR A 87 -82.36 -11.76 -9.86
CA THR A 87 -83.48 -10.82 -10.04
C THR A 87 -84.64 -11.46 -10.82
N ALA A 88 -85.73 -10.72 -11.02
CA ALA A 88 -86.87 -11.18 -11.84
C ALA A 88 -86.47 -11.54 -13.30
N SER A 89 -85.40 -10.92 -13.82
CA SER A 89 -84.84 -11.21 -15.15
C SER A 89 -83.83 -12.36 -15.15
N GLY A 90 -83.57 -13.00 -14.00
CA GLY A 90 -82.60 -14.08 -13.85
C GLY A 90 -81.16 -13.62 -13.62
N ASP A 91 -80.89 -12.33 -13.43
CA ASP A 91 -79.54 -11.79 -13.33
C ASP A 91 -78.98 -11.88 -11.90
N ALA A 92 -77.71 -12.28 -11.76
CA ALA A 92 -76.93 -12.20 -10.54
C ALA A 92 -75.52 -11.66 -10.83
N SER A 93 -75.02 -10.77 -9.97
CA SER A 93 -73.69 -10.15 -10.09
C SER A 93 -72.85 -10.41 -8.85
N SER A 94 -71.54 -10.56 -9.00
CA SER A 94 -70.61 -10.65 -7.87
C SER A 94 -70.45 -9.32 -7.10
N GLY A 95 -70.99 -8.22 -7.63
CA GLY A 95 -70.85 -6.85 -7.11
C GLY A 95 -69.47 -6.22 -7.37
N GLY A 96 -68.43 -7.05 -7.51
CA GLY A 96 -67.08 -6.67 -7.85
C GLY A 96 -66.14 -7.85 -7.67
N TRP A 97 -65.00 -7.84 -8.37
CA TRP A 97 -63.95 -8.84 -8.20
C TRP A 97 -62.59 -8.15 -8.11
N THR A 98 -61.98 -8.18 -6.92
CA THR A 98 -60.59 -7.75 -6.69
C THR A 98 -59.66 -8.94 -6.88
N LEU A 99 -58.69 -8.81 -7.79
CA LEU A 99 -57.69 -9.85 -8.05
C LEU A 99 -56.74 -10.04 -6.86
N GLY A 100 -56.12 -11.21 -6.76
CA GLY A 100 -55.05 -11.48 -5.79
C GLY A 100 -53.74 -10.77 -6.13
N THR A 101 -52.70 -11.03 -5.33
CA THR A 101 -51.38 -10.38 -5.45
C THR A 101 -50.43 -11.07 -6.42
N THR A 102 -50.78 -12.23 -6.98
CA THR A 102 -49.93 -12.97 -7.93
C THR A 102 -50.31 -12.61 -9.36
N SER A 103 -49.34 -12.18 -10.18
CA SER A 103 -49.56 -11.93 -11.60
C SER A 103 -49.80 -13.22 -12.39
N GLY A 104 -50.56 -13.14 -13.49
CA GLY A 104 -50.93 -14.27 -14.34
C GLY A 104 -52.43 -14.51 -14.36
N GLN A 105 -52.85 -15.69 -14.81
CA GLN A 105 -54.26 -16.04 -14.93
C GLN A 105 -54.88 -16.33 -13.56
N GLN A 106 -56.03 -15.72 -13.28
CA GLN A 106 -56.84 -15.95 -12.10
C GLN A 106 -58.26 -16.29 -12.52
N THR A 107 -58.98 -17.10 -11.74
CA THR A 107 -60.32 -17.57 -12.13
C THR A 107 -61.34 -17.42 -11.01
N LEU A 108 -62.56 -17.06 -11.40
CA LEU A 108 -63.74 -16.92 -10.56
C LEU A 108 -64.86 -17.77 -11.17
N GLN A 109 -65.53 -18.58 -10.37
CA GLN A 109 -66.67 -19.39 -10.81
C GLN A 109 -67.97 -18.90 -10.19
N ALA A 110 -69.01 -18.80 -11.02
CA ALA A 110 -70.40 -18.67 -10.61
C ALA A 110 -71.07 -20.05 -10.68
N THR A 111 -71.61 -20.52 -9.55
CA THR A 111 -72.29 -21.82 -9.46
C THR A 111 -73.71 -21.66 -8.89
N ALA A 112 -74.63 -22.48 -9.38
CA ALA A 112 -76.00 -22.58 -8.88
C ALA A 112 -76.47 -24.03 -9.00
N ASP A 113 -77.34 -24.47 -8.10
CA ASP A 113 -77.82 -25.86 -8.10
C ASP A 113 -78.53 -26.20 -9.42
N GLY A 114 -78.18 -27.35 -10.00
CA GLY A 114 -78.77 -27.83 -11.26
C GLY A 114 -78.23 -27.19 -12.54
N ILE A 115 -77.19 -26.34 -12.46
CA ILE A 115 -76.61 -25.66 -13.63
C ILE A 115 -75.08 -25.80 -13.66
N ALA A 116 -74.50 -25.92 -14.86
CA ALA A 116 -73.06 -25.88 -15.06
C ALA A 116 -72.44 -24.56 -14.60
N ALA A 117 -71.24 -24.62 -14.02
CA ALA A 117 -70.51 -23.46 -13.56
C ALA A 117 -70.11 -22.53 -14.72
N VAL A 118 -70.26 -21.21 -14.52
CA VAL A 118 -69.74 -20.21 -15.45
C VAL A 118 -68.41 -19.70 -14.91
N THR A 119 -67.34 -19.88 -15.68
CA THR A 119 -65.99 -19.44 -15.30
C THR A 119 -65.67 -18.09 -15.93
N PHE A 120 -65.20 -17.17 -15.10
CA PHE A 120 -64.59 -15.91 -15.48
C PHE A 120 -63.09 -16.02 -15.28
N THR A 121 -62.34 -15.57 -16.27
CA THR A 121 -60.89 -15.63 -16.32
C THR A 121 -60.35 -14.21 -16.40
N ALA A 122 -59.50 -13.84 -15.44
CA ALA A 122 -58.81 -12.55 -15.45
C ALA A 122 -57.31 -12.74 -15.64
N THR A 123 -56.70 -11.91 -16.46
CA THR A 123 -55.24 -11.75 -16.53
C THR A 123 -54.84 -10.65 -15.54
N ALA A 124 -54.21 -11.05 -14.43
CA ALA A 124 -53.62 -10.15 -13.45
C ALA A 124 -52.25 -9.68 -13.94
N ASN A 125 -52.15 -8.42 -14.35
CA ASN A 125 -50.87 -7.81 -14.72
C ASN A 125 -50.07 -7.44 -13.46
N PRO A 126 -48.73 -7.55 -13.48
CA PRO A 126 -47.89 -7.02 -12.39
C PRO A 126 -48.19 -5.55 -12.08
N GLY A 127 -47.95 -5.15 -10.84
CA GLY A 127 -47.99 -3.73 -10.45
C GLY A 127 -46.83 -2.92 -11.03
N PRO A 128 -46.75 -1.61 -10.72
CA PRO A 128 -45.61 -0.78 -11.08
C PRO A 128 -44.28 -1.36 -10.57
N LEU A 129 -43.20 -1.10 -11.31
CA LEU A 129 -41.85 -1.47 -10.88
C LEU A 129 -41.54 -0.85 -9.52
N SER A 130 -41.00 -1.67 -8.61
CA SER A 130 -40.65 -1.27 -7.26
C SER A 130 -39.18 -1.57 -6.95
N ARG A 131 -38.62 -2.65 -7.53
CA ARG A 131 -37.25 -3.07 -7.25
C ARG A 131 -36.58 -3.74 -8.45
N LEU A 132 -35.28 -3.51 -8.57
CA LEU A 132 -34.36 -4.35 -9.34
C LEU A 132 -33.56 -5.22 -8.38
N THR A 133 -33.72 -6.53 -8.50
CA THR A 133 -33.00 -7.51 -7.68
C THR A 133 -31.88 -8.14 -8.51
N PRO A 134 -30.61 -8.06 -8.12
CA PRO A 134 -29.53 -8.77 -8.81
C PRO A 134 -29.81 -10.28 -8.85
N VAL A 135 -29.63 -10.91 -10.02
CA VAL A 135 -29.75 -12.38 -10.18
C VAL A 135 -28.41 -13.05 -10.51
N THR A 136 -27.35 -12.26 -10.69
CA THR A 136 -25.97 -12.73 -10.84
C THR A 136 -25.07 -12.15 -9.75
N LEU A 137 -23.82 -12.62 -9.68
CA LEU A 137 -22.85 -12.17 -8.67
C LEU A 137 -22.59 -10.66 -8.80
N VAL A 138 -22.77 -9.96 -7.69
CA VAL A 138 -22.53 -8.51 -7.59
C VAL A 138 -21.08 -8.16 -7.31
N ASP A 139 -20.27 -9.10 -6.83
CA ASP A 139 -18.83 -8.90 -6.58
C ASP A 139 -18.03 -10.04 -7.22
N GLN A 140 -17.05 -9.68 -8.04
CA GLN A 140 -16.24 -10.64 -8.80
C GLN A 140 -14.80 -10.15 -8.93
N GLN A 141 -13.92 -11.01 -9.45
CA GLN A 141 -12.56 -10.64 -9.80
C GLN A 141 -12.20 -11.21 -11.16
N ALA A 142 -11.44 -10.46 -11.94
CA ALA A 142 -10.88 -10.93 -13.20
C ALA A 142 -9.74 -10.01 -13.66
N PRO A 143 -8.84 -10.48 -14.54
CA PRO A 143 -7.79 -9.65 -15.09
C PRO A 143 -8.33 -8.45 -15.87
N VAL A 144 -7.54 -7.37 -15.92
CA VAL A 144 -7.82 -6.21 -16.78
C VAL A 144 -8.00 -6.62 -18.24
N ASN A 145 -8.84 -5.88 -18.96
CA ASN A 145 -9.10 -6.07 -20.39
C ASN A 145 -9.61 -7.48 -20.77
N THR A 146 -10.23 -8.22 -19.84
CA THR A 146 -10.97 -9.45 -20.14
C THR A 146 -12.48 -9.27 -19.91
N PRO A 147 -13.33 -10.14 -20.48
CA PRO A 147 -14.73 -10.21 -20.10
C PRO A 147 -14.88 -10.53 -18.61
N VAL A 148 -15.94 -10.00 -17.99
CA VAL A 148 -16.31 -10.41 -16.63
C VAL A 148 -16.75 -11.88 -16.58
N PRO A 149 -16.45 -12.64 -15.51
CA PRO A 149 -16.84 -14.03 -15.39
C PRO A 149 -18.36 -14.27 -15.41
N SER A 150 -19.13 -13.40 -14.77
CA SER A 150 -20.59 -13.47 -14.76
C SER A 150 -21.17 -12.11 -15.18
N LEU A 151 -21.99 -12.11 -16.23
CA LEU A 151 -22.59 -10.88 -16.74
C LEU A 151 -23.60 -10.30 -15.72
N PRO A 152 -23.59 -8.99 -15.47
CA PRO A 152 -24.64 -8.31 -14.70
C PRO A 152 -26.03 -8.61 -15.22
N ALA A 153 -26.90 -9.08 -14.32
CA ALA A 153 -28.29 -9.35 -14.61
C ALA A 153 -29.17 -8.99 -13.42
N VAL A 154 -30.33 -8.41 -13.69
CA VAL A 154 -31.32 -8.01 -12.70
C VAL A 154 -32.69 -8.58 -13.04
N ARG A 155 -33.50 -8.82 -12.02
CA ARG A 155 -34.93 -9.11 -12.11
C ARG A 155 -35.73 -7.88 -11.69
N ALA A 156 -36.60 -7.41 -12.57
CA ALA A 156 -37.55 -6.34 -12.34
C ALA A 156 -38.81 -6.88 -11.65
N GLU A 157 -39.14 -6.33 -10.48
CA GLU A 157 -40.23 -6.81 -9.63
C GLU A 157 -41.15 -5.68 -9.20
N ASP A 158 -42.45 -5.97 -9.14
CA ASP A 158 -43.40 -5.11 -8.43
C ASP A 158 -43.27 -5.25 -6.90
N GLN A 159 -44.08 -4.49 -6.16
CA GLN A 159 -44.08 -4.51 -4.69
C GLN A 159 -44.47 -5.87 -4.06
N TYR A 160 -45.04 -6.80 -4.85
CA TYR A 160 -45.45 -8.13 -4.42
C TYR A 160 -44.48 -9.23 -4.90
N GLY A 161 -43.39 -8.87 -5.60
CA GLY A 161 -42.41 -9.82 -6.14
C GLY A 161 -42.77 -10.42 -7.50
N ASN A 162 -43.81 -9.90 -8.16
CA ASN A 162 -44.19 -10.35 -9.50
C ASN A 162 -43.19 -9.84 -10.55
N PRO A 163 -42.79 -10.68 -11.52
CA PRO A 163 -41.89 -10.27 -12.59
C PRO A 163 -42.56 -9.28 -13.54
N ILE A 164 -41.84 -8.24 -13.93
CA ILE A 164 -42.32 -7.27 -14.93
C ILE A 164 -41.62 -7.53 -16.26
N SER A 165 -42.39 -7.94 -17.27
CA SER A 165 -41.91 -8.13 -18.64
C SER A 165 -41.84 -6.80 -19.41
N GLY A 166 -40.84 -6.64 -20.28
CA GLY A 166 -40.68 -5.46 -21.14
C GLY A 166 -40.21 -4.19 -20.44
N ALA A 167 -39.83 -4.24 -19.16
CA ALA A 167 -39.27 -3.09 -18.45
C ALA A 167 -37.89 -2.74 -19.04
N ALA A 168 -37.66 -1.46 -19.34
CA ALA A 168 -36.38 -0.98 -19.87
C ALA A 168 -35.35 -0.84 -18.72
N VAL A 169 -34.21 -1.51 -18.88
CA VAL A 169 -33.08 -1.48 -17.95
C VAL A 169 -31.85 -0.94 -18.68
N LEU A 170 -31.19 0.05 -18.09
CA LEU A 170 -29.94 0.63 -18.58
C LEU A 170 -28.78 0.28 -17.65
N PHE A 171 -27.78 -0.40 -18.21
CA PHE A 171 -26.49 -0.67 -17.57
C PHE A 171 -25.49 0.44 -17.88
N THR A 172 -24.87 1.03 -16.87
CA THR A 172 -23.90 2.13 -17.02
C THR A 172 -22.63 1.84 -16.24
N ILE A 173 -21.46 2.01 -16.88
CA ILE A 173 -20.17 2.00 -16.18
C ILE A 173 -20.05 3.29 -15.38
N VAL A 174 -19.90 3.15 -14.07
CA VAL A 174 -19.70 4.27 -13.13
C VAL A 174 -18.22 4.44 -12.79
N GLN A 175 -17.44 3.34 -12.83
CA GLN A 175 -16.01 3.38 -12.51
C GLN A 175 -15.24 2.36 -13.36
N GLY A 176 -14.03 2.75 -13.76
CA GLY A 176 -12.99 1.84 -14.27
C GLY A 176 -12.83 1.76 -15.79
N ASN A 177 -13.63 2.52 -16.56
CA ASN A 177 -13.47 2.75 -18.00
C ASN A 177 -13.44 1.46 -18.85
N GLY A 178 -14.22 0.44 -18.46
CA GLY A 178 -14.46 -0.74 -19.29
C GLY A 178 -15.34 -0.45 -20.52
N VAL A 179 -15.85 -1.51 -21.14
CA VAL A 179 -16.77 -1.42 -22.29
C VAL A 179 -17.98 -2.31 -22.05
N LEU A 180 -19.18 -1.77 -22.33
CA LEU A 180 -20.42 -2.53 -22.37
C LEU A 180 -20.88 -2.72 -23.81
N VAL A 181 -21.35 -3.93 -24.13
CA VAL A 181 -22.09 -4.22 -25.36
C VAL A 181 -23.52 -4.57 -24.97
N GLY A 182 -24.51 -3.94 -25.61
CA GLY A 182 -25.92 -4.14 -25.24
C GLY A 182 -26.26 -3.57 -23.86
N ALA A 183 -25.84 -2.32 -23.59
CA ALA A 183 -26.07 -1.64 -22.31
C ALA A 183 -27.56 -1.36 -22.01
N GLN A 184 -28.40 -1.21 -23.04
CA GLN A 184 -29.84 -1.07 -22.89
C GLN A 184 -30.51 -2.42 -23.19
N GLN A 185 -31.32 -2.90 -22.24
CA GLN A 185 -32.01 -4.19 -22.32
C GLN A 185 -33.48 -4.03 -21.92
N SER A 186 -34.33 -4.92 -22.42
CA SER A 186 -35.70 -5.07 -21.93
C SER A 186 -35.83 -6.39 -21.17
N THR A 187 -36.60 -6.40 -20.10
CA THR A 187 -36.80 -7.62 -19.32
C THR A 187 -37.61 -8.68 -20.08
N THR A 188 -37.24 -9.95 -19.90
CA THR A 188 -37.97 -11.11 -20.44
C THR A 188 -39.30 -11.35 -19.71
N GLU A 189 -40.06 -12.37 -20.12
CA GLU A 189 -41.29 -12.79 -19.43
C GLU A 189 -41.07 -13.15 -17.94
N LEU A 190 -39.86 -13.58 -17.57
CA LEU A 190 -39.47 -13.85 -16.18
C LEU A 190 -39.01 -12.60 -15.42
N GLY A 191 -39.07 -11.43 -16.06
CA GLY A 191 -38.64 -10.14 -15.53
C GLY A 191 -37.14 -9.91 -15.54
N ILE A 192 -36.36 -10.72 -16.26
CA ILE A 192 -34.88 -10.68 -16.22
C ILE A 192 -34.33 -9.85 -17.38
N ALA A 193 -33.41 -8.93 -17.09
CA ALA A 193 -32.57 -8.24 -18.06
C ALA A 193 -31.08 -8.51 -17.75
N THR A 194 -30.31 -8.90 -18.77
CA THR A 194 -28.88 -9.25 -18.66
C THR A 194 -28.09 -8.42 -19.67
N VAL A 195 -27.01 -7.77 -19.24
CA VAL A 195 -26.15 -7.01 -20.17
C VAL A 195 -25.51 -7.94 -21.21
N GLY A 196 -25.37 -7.48 -22.45
CA GLY A 196 -24.86 -8.32 -23.54
C GLY A 196 -23.39 -8.74 -23.36
N ALA A 197 -22.53 -7.80 -22.99
CA ALA A 197 -21.16 -8.07 -22.57
C ALA A 197 -20.63 -6.94 -21.67
N TRP A 198 -19.69 -7.27 -20.79
CA TRP A 198 -18.88 -6.31 -20.06
C TRP A 198 -17.41 -6.71 -20.12
N THR A 199 -16.59 -5.89 -20.77
CA THR A 199 -15.13 -5.99 -20.75
C THR A 199 -14.57 -5.04 -19.71
N ILE A 200 -13.74 -5.56 -18.81
CA ILE A 200 -13.09 -4.81 -17.73
C ILE A 200 -12.12 -3.79 -18.33
N GLY A 201 -11.97 -2.62 -17.69
CA GLY A 201 -10.98 -1.62 -18.11
C GLY A 201 -9.53 -2.10 -17.98
N ARG A 202 -8.59 -1.23 -18.38
CA ARG A 202 -7.15 -1.55 -18.42
C ARG A 202 -6.40 -1.26 -17.11
N ALA A 203 -7.05 -0.64 -16.13
CA ALA A 203 -6.47 -0.30 -14.84
C ALA A 203 -6.95 -1.28 -13.77
N ILE A 204 -6.03 -1.69 -12.89
CA ILE A 204 -6.34 -2.52 -11.72
C ILE A 204 -7.22 -1.80 -10.70
N GLY A 205 -7.88 -2.57 -9.83
CA GLY A 205 -8.74 -2.07 -8.76
C GLY A 205 -10.22 -2.10 -9.12
N GLN A 206 -11.02 -1.37 -8.36
CA GLN A 206 -12.48 -1.48 -8.43
C GLN A 206 -13.06 -0.92 -9.73
N GLN A 207 -13.96 -1.69 -10.33
CA GLN A 207 -14.73 -1.39 -11.54
C GLN A 207 -16.21 -1.55 -11.19
N ILE A 208 -17.05 -0.57 -11.55
CA ILE A 208 -18.45 -0.53 -11.12
C ILE A 208 -19.37 -0.33 -12.31
N VAL A 209 -20.39 -1.18 -12.42
CA VAL A 209 -21.53 -1.02 -13.32
C VAL A 209 -22.82 -0.94 -12.50
N THR A 210 -23.73 -0.06 -12.89
CA THR A 210 -25.06 0.02 -12.28
C THR A 210 -26.13 -0.33 -13.29
N ALA A 211 -27.17 -1.04 -12.86
CA ALA A 211 -28.38 -1.28 -13.63
C ALA A 211 -29.50 -0.39 -13.08
N THR A 212 -30.12 0.39 -13.96
CA THR A 212 -31.14 1.38 -13.61
C THR A 212 -32.41 1.16 -14.39
N ALA A 213 -33.55 1.36 -13.73
CA ALA A 213 -34.88 1.39 -14.35
C ALA A 213 -35.76 2.39 -13.60
N VAL A 214 -36.59 3.14 -14.34
CA VAL A 214 -37.45 4.19 -13.78
C VAL A 214 -38.40 3.61 -12.73
N GLY A 215 -38.46 4.23 -11.55
CA GLY A 215 -39.29 3.77 -10.43
C GLY A 215 -38.63 2.76 -9.48
N SER A 216 -37.31 2.52 -9.61
CA SER A 216 -36.56 1.63 -8.73
C SER A 216 -35.19 2.21 -8.34
N ASN A 217 -34.63 1.70 -7.24
CA ASN A 217 -33.24 1.98 -6.88
C ASN A 217 -32.28 1.19 -7.79
N PRO A 218 -31.12 1.75 -8.15
CA PRO A 218 -30.12 1.05 -8.97
C PRO A 218 -29.60 -0.21 -8.29
N ALA A 219 -29.40 -1.28 -9.07
CA ALA A 219 -28.59 -2.42 -8.66
C ALA A 219 -27.12 -2.17 -9.04
N VAL A 220 -26.19 -2.52 -8.14
CA VAL A 220 -24.76 -2.27 -8.31
C VAL A 220 -24.02 -3.58 -8.50
N PHE A 221 -23.12 -3.61 -9.49
CA PHE A 221 -22.21 -4.71 -9.78
C PHE A 221 -20.78 -4.19 -9.74
N SER A 222 -19.91 -4.89 -9.04
CA SER A 222 -18.52 -4.55 -8.81
C SER A 222 -17.61 -5.69 -9.27
N VAL A 223 -16.47 -5.31 -9.86
CA VAL A 223 -15.40 -6.23 -10.21
C VAL A 223 -14.09 -5.64 -9.71
N ASN A 224 -13.32 -6.43 -8.97
CA ASN A 224 -11.94 -6.08 -8.67
C ASN A 224 -11.05 -6.53 -9.84
N ALA A 225 -10.56 -5.56 -10.63
CA ALA A 225 -9.66 -5.82 -11.73
C ALA A 225 -8.27 -6.19 -11.21
N LEU A 226 -7.81 -7.39 -11.54
CA LEU A 226 -6.46 -7.87 -11.26
C LEU A 226 -5.53 -7.53 -12.42
N ALA A 227 -4.22 -7.48 -12.17
CA ALA A 227 -3.26 -7.26 -13.24
C ALA A 227 -3.32 -8.40 -14.28
N GLY A 228 -3.01 -8.09 -15.53
CA GLY A 228 -2.88 -9.08 -16.59
C GLY A 228 -1.64 -9.97 -16.42
N PRO A 229 -1.40 -10.89 -17.37
CA PRO A 229 -0.17 -11.66 -17.40
C PRO A 229 1.08 -10.75 -17.41
N PRO A 230 2.18 -11.14 -16.71
CA PRO A 230 3.45 -10.42 -16.75
C PRO A 230 3.95 -10.22 -18.19
N ALA A 231 4.39 -9.01 -18.52
CA ALA A 231 4.83 -8.66 -19.88
C ALA A 231 6.20 -7.97 -19.91
N GLU A 232 6.57 -7.22 -18.88
CA GLU A 232 7.81 -6.43 -18.87
C GLU A 232 8.47 -6.34 -17.49
N LEU A 233 9.80 -6.21 -17.49
CA LEU A 233 10.61 -5.88 -16.32
C LEU A 233 11.11 -4.44 -16.47
N LEU A 234 10.58 -3.54 -15.66
CA LEU A 234 10.97 -2.14 -15.64
C LEU A 234 11.99 -1.90 -14.54
N ARG A 235 13.09 -1.22 -14.86
CA ARG A 235 14.10 -0.81 -13.89
C ARG A 235 13.49 0.17 -12.87
N VAL A 236 13.71 -0.07 -11.58
CA VAL A 236 13.27 0.84 -10.51
C VAL A 236 14.45 1.63 -9.95
N VAL A 237 15.52 0.94 -9.51
CA VAL A 237 16.68 1.57 -8.87
C VAL A 237 17.93 0.68 -8.97
N GLY A 238 19.10 1.26 -8.72
CA GLY A 238 20.35 0.53 -8.55
C GLY A 238 21.15 0.29 -9.84
N ASP A 239 20.87 1.05 -10.90
CA ASP A 239 21.67 1.05 -12.13
C ASP A 239 22.68 2.20 -12.17
N ASN A 240 23.71 2.07 -13.02
CA ASN A 240 24.77 3.05 -13.22
C ASN A 240 25.45 3.52 -11.93
N GLN A 241 25.64 2.58 -10.99
CA GLN A 241 26.29 2.86 -9.71
C GLN A 241 27.82 2.80 -9.85
N ALA A 242 28.52 3.34 -8.85
CA ALA A 242 29.94 3.13 -8.65
C ALA A 242 30.17 2.34 -7.36
N GLY A 243 31.13 1.44 -7.35
CA GLY A 243 31.48 0.67 -6.18
C GLY A 243 32.91 0.16 -6.23
N VAL A 244 33.37 -0.45 -5.14
CA VAL A 244 34.72 -1.04 -5.08
C VAL A 244 34.58 -2.54 -5.26
N ALA A 245 35.52 -3.15 -5.99
CA ALA A 245 35.60 -4.60 -6.11
C ALA A 245 35.60 -5.25 -4.72
N ASN A 246 34.97 -6.42 -4.61
CA ASN A 246 34.86 -7.20 -3.38
C ASN A 246 34.01 -6.57 -2.25
N ILE A 247 33.25 -5.51 -2.54
CA ILE A 247 32.34 -4.87 -1.58
C ILE A 247 30.90 -4.94 -2.10
N ASN A 248 29.93 -5.00 -1.18
CA ASN A 248 28.52 -4.88 -1.54
C ASN A 248 28.23 -3.50 -2.11
N ILE A 249 27.33 -3.42 -3.08
CA ILE A 249 26.89 -2.15 -3.62
C ILE A 249 25.89 -1.46 -2.67
N GLY A 250 25.95 -0.12 -2.62
CA GLY A 250 25.18 0.69 -1.68
C GLY A 250 23.66 0.57 -1.85
N THR A 251 23.19 0.52 -3.10
CA THR A 251 21.76 0.40 -3.43
C THR A 251 21.53 -0.93 -4.15
N PRO A 252 20.85 -1.90 -3.53
CA PRO A 252 20.52 -3.15 -4.22
C PRO A 252 19.67 -2.89 -5.48
N PRO A 253 20.06 -3.42 -6.65
CA PRO A 253 19.26 -3.34 -7.86
C PRO A 253 17.84 -3.89 -7.70
N GLY A 254 16.86 -3.18 -8.28
CA GLY A 254 15.46 -3.57 -8.24
C GLY A 254 14.73 -3.32 -9.55
N VAL A 255 13.82 -4.23 -9.90
CA VAL A 255 12.91 -4.13 -11.04
C VAL A 255 11.45 -4.13 -10.57
N ARG A 256 10.55 -3.69 -11.44
CA ARG A 256 9.10 -3.82 -11.30
C ARG A 256 8.59 -4.67 -12.44
N VAL A 257 7.82 -5.70 -12.08
CA VAL A 257 7.11 -6.52 -13.04
C VAL A 257 5.80 -5.83 -13.38
N VAL A 258 5.52 -5.65 -14.67
CA VAL A 258 4.27 -5.06 -15.14
C VAL A 258 3.61 -5.90 -16.24
N ASP A 259 2.29 -5.77 -16.38
CA ASP A 259 1.52 -6.34 -17.49
C ASP A 259 1.63 -5.46 -18.75
N ALA A 260 0.96 -5.87 -19.84
CA ALA A 260 0.99 -5.17 -21.12
C ALA A 260 0.38 -3.74 -21.09
N TYR A 261 -0.27 -3.36 -19.99
CA TYR A 261 -0.89 -2.05 -19.78
C TYR A 261 -0.15 -1.22 -18.72
N GLY A 262 0.98 -1.72 -18.20
CA GLY A 262 1.78 -1.04 -17.19
C GLY A 262 1.29 -1.25 -15.75
N ASN A 263 0.32 -2.14 -15.51
CA ASN A 263 -0.11 -2.43 -14.14
C ASN A 263 0.92 -3.31 -13.43
N PRO A 264 1.19 -3.08 -12.14
CA PRO A 264 2.12 -3.91 -11.38
C PRO A 264 1.61 -5.35 -11.21
N VAL A 265 2.47 -6.34 -11.45
CA VAL A 265 2.15 -7.76 -11.25
C VAL A 265 2.95 -8.33 -10.09
N GLY A 266 2.25 -8.71 -9.04
CA GLY A 266 2.83 -9.29 -7.83
C GLY A 266 3.09 -10.80 -7.93
N THR A 267 3.87 -11.32 -6.98
CA THR A 267 4.18 -12.76 -6.81
C THR A 267 4.88 -13.42 -8.01
N VAL A 268 5.51 -12.65 -8.88
CA VAL A 268 6.26 -13.14 -10.03
C VAL A 268 7.71 -13.40 -9.63
N PRO A 269 8.28 -14.60 -9.84
CA PRO A 269 9.68 -14.86 -9.55
C PRO A 269 10.59 -14.10 -10.50
N VAL A 270 11.48 -13.28 -9.94
CA VAL A 270 12.53 -12.55 -10.65
C VAL A 270 13.88 -13.10 -10.20
N THR A 271 14.71 -13.50 -11.15
CA THR A 271 16.07 -14.01 -10.92
C THR A 271 17.10 -12.98 -11.32
N PHE A 272 18.01 -12.66 -10.40
CA PHE A 272 19.15 -11.77 -10.59
C PHE A 272 20.43 -12.60 -10.76
N THR A 273 21.05 -12.49 -11.93
CA THR A 273 22.26 -13.25 -12.29
C THR A 273 23.42 -12.29 -12.56
N PRO A 274 24.50 -12.33 -11.75
CA PRO A 274 25.71 -11.56 -12.05
C PRO A 274 26.30 -12.00 -13.40
N GLY A 275 26.77 -11.04 -14.19
CA GLY A 275 27.53 -11.32 -15.40
C GLY A 275 28.93 -11.88 -15.08
N PRO A 276 29.71 -12.22 -16.12
CA PRO A 276 31.07 -12.74 -15.95
C PRO A 276 31.91 -11.83 -15.06
N ASN A 277 32.55 -12.41 -14.04
CA ASN A 277 33.38 -11.71 -13.06
C ASN A 277 32.70 -10.50 -12.37
N SER A 278 31.36 -10.44 -12.40
CA SER A 278 30.57 -9.36 -11.80
C SER A 278 30.18 -9.64 -10.34
N GLY A 279 30.88 -10.57 -9.70
CA GLY A 279 30.74 -10.89 -8.29
C GLY A 279 29.58 -11.82 -7.95
N THR A 280 28.97 -11.64 -6.77
CA THR A 280 27.98 -12.57 -6.21
C THR A 280 26.76 -11.85 -5.66
N VAL A 281 25.63 -12.54 -5.60
CA VAL A 281 24.39 -12.02 -5.00
C VAL A 281 23.86 -12.91 -3.89
N THR A 282 23.10 -12.32 -2.98
CA THR A 282 22.23 -13.05 -2.04
C THR A 282 20.78 -12.88 -2.46
N GLY A 283 19.96 -13.91 -2.25
CA GLY A 283 18.56 -13.91 -2.74
C GLY A 283 18.51 -13.80 -4.26
N SER A 284 19.17 -14.72 -4.97
CA SER A 284 19.25 -14.68 -6.45
C SER A 284 17.88 -14.77 -7.12
N THR A 285 16.87 -15.35 -6.47
CA THR A 285 15.49 -15.35 -6.96
C THR A 285 14.57 -14.81 -5.89
N VAL A 286 13.77 -13.79 -6.22
CA VAL A 286 12.87 -13.11 -5.30
C VAL A 286 11.51 -12.93 -5.98
N LEU A 287 10.43 -13.11 -5.23
CA LEU A 287 9.07 -12.82 -5.73
C LEU A 287 8.83 -11.31 -5.76
N SER A 288 8.18 -10.81 -6.81
CA SER A 288 7.71 -9.43 -6.83
C SER A 288 6.66 -9.19 -5.74
N ASP A 289 6.67 -7.97 -5.19
CA ASP A 289 5.75 -7.54 -4.16
C ASP A 289 4.29 -7.64 -4.64
N PRO A 290 3.37 -8.26 -3.86
CA PRO A 290 1.97 -8.44 -4.24
C PRO A 290 1.22 -7.16 -4.58
N ALA A 291 1.59 -6.01 -3.99
CA ALA A 291 0.87 -4.75 -4.13
C ALA A 291 1.45 -3.85 -5.22
N ASN A 292 2.79 -3.80 -5.36
CA ASN A 292 3.46 -2.84 -6.25
C ASN A 292 4.33 -3.48 -7.35
N GLY A 293 4.44 -4.81 -7.37
CA GLY A 293 5.15 -5.57 -8.41
C GLY A 293 6.67 -5.43 -8.37
N THR A 294 7.27 -4.85 -7.34
CA THR A 294 8.73 -4.67 -7.26
C THR A 294 9.45 -5.88 -6.70
N ALA A 295 10.63 -6.19 -7.24
CA ALA A 295 11.53 -7.22 -6.74
C ALA A 295 12.95 -6.64 -6.65
N PHE A 296 13.61 -6.83 -5.51
CA PHE A 296 14.97 -6.36 -5.24
C PHE A 296 15.88 -7.55 -4.97
N VAL A 297 17.10 -7.50 -5.49
CA VAL A 297 18.14 -8.47 -5.08
C VAL A 297 18.49 -8.22 -3.60
N GLY A 298 18.83 -9.27 -2.85
CA GLY A 298 19.17 -9.13 -1.42
C GLY A 298 20.42 -8.27 -1.21
N SER A 299 21.54 -8.71 -1.79
CA SER A 299 22.79 -7.95 -1.84
C SER A 299 23.53 -8.28 -3.11
N TRP A 300 24.33 -7.35 -3.62
CA TRP A 300 25.23 -7.59 -4.75
C TRP A 300 26.66 -7.19 -4.38
N ARG A 301 27.54 -8.18 -4.20
CA ARG A 301 28.97 -8.00 -3.94
C ARG A 301 29.71 -7.96 -5.25
N LEU A 302 30.39 -6.86 -5.54
CA LEU A 302 31.08 -6.67 -6.83
C LEU A 302 32.29 -7.60 -6.96
N GLY A 303 32.54 -8.08 -8.17
CA GLY A 303 33.69 -8.90 -8.54
C GLY A 303 34.85 -8.06 -9.08
N ALA A 304 35.71 -8.68 -9.88
CA ALA A 304 36.95 -8.06 -10.40
C ALA A 304 36.78 -7.33 -11.75
N ALA A 305 35.64 -7.43 -12.42
CA ALA A 305 35.41 -6.73 -13.70
C ALA A 305 35.42 -5.19 -13.53
N SER A 306 35.92 -4.46 -14.53
CA SER A 306 35.88 -2.99 -14.52
C SER A 306 34.45 -2.44 -14.64
N THR A 307 33.63 -3.11 -15.46
CA THR A 307 32.18 -2.93 -15.53
C THR A 307 31.50 -4.20 -15.06
N GLN A 308 30.67 -4.06 -14.04
CA GLN A 308 29.91 -5.12 -13.42
C GLN A 308 28.51 -5.12 -14.03
N THR A 309 27.97 -6.29 -14.33
CA THR A 309 26.60 -6.43 -14.79
C THR A 309 25.79 -7.34 -13.88
N LEU A 310 24.53 -6.99 -13.66
CA LEU A 310 23.55 -7.84 -12.99
C LEU A 310 22.31 -7.89 -13.87
N ILE A 311 21.89 -9.08 -14.28
CA ILE A 311 20.78 -9.26 -15.21
C ILE A 311 19.58 -9.81 -14.43
N ALA A 312 18.49 -9.05 -14.43
CA ALA A 312 17.20 -9.52 -13.93
C ALA A 312 16.40 -10.20 -15.05
N THR A 313 15.93 -11.41 -14.82
CA THR A 313 15.09 -12.20 -15.73
C THR A 313 13.91 -12.83 -14.99
N SER A 314 12.89 -13.27 -15.71
CA SER A 314 11.80 -14.07 -15.16
C SER A 314 11.36 -15.12 -16.17
N SER A 315 11.09 -16.34 -15.73
CA SER A 315 10.51 -17.38 -16.58
C SER A 315 9.07 -17.06 -17.01
N ALA A 316 8.38 -16.19 -16.26
CA ALA A 316 7.05 -15.70 -16.62
C ALA A 316 7.07 -14.67 -17.76
N ILE A 317 8.26 -14.15 -18.11
CA ILE A 317 8.44 -13.12 -19.15
C ILE A 317 9.58 -13.56 -20.07
N PRO A 318 9.34 -14.60 -20.91
CA PRO A 318 10.40 -15.16 -21.75
C PRO A 318 10.97 -14.10 -22.70
N ASN A 319 12.28 -14.17 -22.94
CA ASN A 319 13.03 -13.28 -23.85
C ASN A 319 13.08 -11.80 -23.44
N LYS A 320 12.74 -11.46 -22.20
CA LYS A 320 12.92 -10.12 -21.64
C LYS A 320 13.89 -10.16 -20.46
N SER A 321 14.70 -9.12 -20.35
CA SER A 321 15.63 -8.93 -19.24
C SER A 321 15.89 -7.46 -18.99
N THR A 322 16.30 -7.14 -17.77
CA THR A 322 16.78 -5.81 -17.39
C THR A 322 18.20 -5.94 -16.89
N THR A 323 19.15 -5.28 -17.55
CA THR A 323 20.56 -5.29 -17.13
C THR A 323 20.88 -4.05 -16.32
N PHE A 324 21.41 -4.24 -15.12
CA PHE A 324 22.03 -3.21 -14.29
C PHE A 324 23.53 -3.21 -14.52
N THR A 325 24.11 -2.03 -14.51
CA THR A 325 25.56 -1.82 -14.65
C THR A 325 26.12 -1.09 -13.45
N THR A 326 27.37 -1.40 -13.12
CA THR A 326 28.12 -0.71 -12.07
C THR A 326 29.58 -0.60 -12.48
N THR A 327 30.19 0.56 -12.28
CA THR A 327 31.62 0.73 -12.51
C THR A 327 32.39 0.41 -11.24
N VAL A 328 33.41 -0.44 -11.36
CA VAL A 328 34.38 -0.62 -10.28
C VAL A 328 35.36 0.54 -10.29
N THR A 329 35.39 1.27 -9.17
CA THR A 329 36.41 2.26 -8.88
C THR A 329 37.41 1.68 -7.89
N THR A 330 38.70 1.85 -8.15
CA THR A 330 39.71 1.78 -7.10
C THR A 330 39.50 2.98 -6.17
N SER A 331 39.57 2.77 -4.86
CA SER A 331 39.50 3.89 -3.93
C SER A 331 40.66 4.85 -4.22
N ALA A 332 40.32 6.08 -4.60
CA ALA A 332 41.28 7.17 -4.78
C ALA A 332 41.69 7.80 -3.44
N PHE A 333 41.10 7.32 -2.34
CA PHE A 333 41.45 7.70 -0.99
C PHE A 333 42.60 6.85 -0.47
N ASN A 334 43.55 7.49 0.20
CA ASN A 334 44.61 6.80 0.91
C ASN A 334 45.03 7.61 2.15
N VAL A 335 45.47 6.88 3.16
CA VAL A 335 46.06 7.45 4.38
C VAL A 335 47.53 7.05 4.42
N ASP A 336 48.42 8.03 4.50
CA ASP A 336 49.86 7.86 4.65
C ASP A 336 50.23 7.98 6.13
N VAL A 337 50.35 6.84 6.81
CA VAL A 337 50.74 6.79 8.23
C VAL A 337 52.26 6.89 8.35
N ARG A 338 52.74 7.93 9.02
CA ARG A 338 54.16 8.19 9.26
C ARG A 338 54.48 8.05 10.74
N PHE A 339 55.12 6.94 11.09
CA PHE A 339 55.54 6.70 12.47
C PHE A 339 56.71 7.62 12.86
N VAL A 340 56.60 8.27 14.02
CA VAL A 340 57.68 9.02 14.66
C VAL A 340 58.17 8.19 15.85
N GLY A 341 59.36 7.62 15.72
CA GLY A 341 59.89 6.62 16.66
C GLY A 341 59.63 5.17 16.23
N ASP A 342 59.97 4.23 17.11
CA ASP A 342 59.81 2.81 16.86
C ASP A 342 58.38 2.32 17.13
N ALA A 343 57.89 1.45 16.26
CA ALA A 343 56.61 0.78 16.41
C ALA A 343 56.78 -0.70 16.08
N SER A 344 56.30 -1.57 16.97
CA SER A 344 56.35 -3.01 16.80
C SER A 344 55.52 -3.47 15.60
N LEU A 345 55.81 -4.65 15.05
CA LEU A 345 55.07 -5.20 13.92
C LEU A 345 53.55 -5.32 14.18
N PRO A 346 53.07 -5.82 15.35
CA PRO A 346 51.64 -5.85 15.64
C PRO A 346 50.97 -4.47 15.61
N VAL A 347 51.65 -3.42 16.10
CA VAL A 347 51.18 -2.04 16.04
C VAL A 347 51.05 -1.60 14.58
N ARG A 348 52.10 -1.79 13.76
CA ARG A 348 52.07 -1.40 12.33
C ARG A 348 50.97 -2.14 11.56
N THR A 349 50.75 -3.42 11.86
CA THR A 349 49.67 -4.22 11.25
C THR A 349 48.28 -3.67 11.61
N ALA A 350 48.05 -3.30 12.86
CA ALA A 350 46.79 -2.70 13.29
C ALA A 350 46.48 -1.40 12.52
N PHE A 351 47.49 -0.54 12.32
CA PHE A 351 47.33 0.66 11.47
C PHE A 351 47.05 0.32 10.01
N ALA A 352 47.76 -0.66 9.44
CA ALA A 352 47.53 -1.06 8.05
C ALA A 352 46.09 -1.58 7.84
N ASN A 353 45.57 -2.38 8.77
CA ASN A 353 44.20 -2.89 8.72
C ASN A 353 43.16 -1.76 8.88
N ALA A 354 43.37 -0.85 9.83
CA ALA A 354 42.51 0.30 10.02
C ALA A 354 42.46 1.21 8.79
N VAL A 355 43.62 1.48 8.17
CA VAL A 355 43.70 2.22 6.90
C VAL A 355 42.98 1.48 5.78
N ALA A 356 43.14 0.15 5.67
CA ALA A 356 42.45 -0.64 4.67
C ALA A 356 40.92 -0.54 4.82
N LYS A 357 40.39 -0.55 6.05
CA LYS A 357 38.96 -0.32 6.32
C LYS A 357 38.51 1.07 5.90
N TRP A 358 39.24 2.14 6.24
CA TRP A 358 38.89 3.48 5.80
C TRP A 358 38.93 3.67 4.29
N ARG A 359 39.84 2.98 3.57
CA ARG A 359 39.89 2.96 2.10
C ARG A 359 38.72 2.23 1.44
N GLN A 360 38.05 1.33 2.17
CA GLN A 360 36.79 0.73 1.70
C GLN A 360 35.61 1.68 1.87
N VAL A 361 35.64 2.49 2.94
CA VAL A 361 34.58 3.42 3.34
C VAL A 361 34.63 4.72 2.53
N ILE A 362 35.80 5.31 2.35
CA ILE A 362 36.02 6.52 1.56
C ILE A 362 36.64 6.09 0.24
N VAL A 363 35.99 6.46 -0.86
CA VAL A 363 36.35 6.00 -2.21
C VAL A 363 36.81 7.13 -3.13
N GLY A 364 36.42 8.37 -2.85
CA GLY A 364 36.88 9.53 -3.62
C GLY A 364 38.18 10.13 -3.10
N SER A 365 38.86 10.87 -3.97
CA SER A 365 40.07 11.62 -3.63
C SER A 365 39.74 12.78 -2.69
N ILE A 366 40.66 13.12 -1.77
CA ILE A 366 40.60 14.38 -1.00
C ILE A 366 41.05 15.60 -1.82
N GLY A 367 41.40 15.42 -3.09
CA GLY A 367 42.03 16.42 -3.93
C GLY A 367 43.52 16.59 -3.64
N THR A 368 44.20 17.36 -4.48
CA THR A 368 45.63 17.63 -4.36
C THR A 368 45.86 19.00 -3.73
N VAL A 369 46.67 19.05 -2.66
CA VAL A 369 47.14 20.29 -2.04
C VAL A 369 48.57 20.54 -2.51
N ASN A 370 48.77 21.61 -3.27
CA ASN A 370 50.09 22.02 -3.76
C ASN A 370 50.75 23.01 -2.80
N ASN A 371 52.07 23.19 -2.95
CA ASN A 371 52.86 24.19 -2.23
C ASN A 371 52.74 24.09 -0.70
N VAL A 372 52.59 22.87 -0.17
CA VAL A 372 52.60 22.62 1.27
C VAL A 372 54.00 22.94 1.79
N ASN A 373 54.08 23.74 2.84
CA ASN A 373 55.33 24.07 3.54
C ASN A 373 55.05 24.21 5.04
N ILE A 374 54.86 23.08 5.71
CA ILE A 374 54.52 22.99 7.13
C ILE A 374 55.81 22.64 7.88
N PRO A 375 56.26 23.48 8.82
CA PRO A 375 57.52 23.25 9.53
C PRO A 375 57.39 22.11 10.55
N ALA A 376 58.53 21.54 10.93
CA ALA A 376 58.61 20.60 12.04
C ALA A 376 58.27 21.30 13.37
N GLY A 377 57.72 20.54 14.31
CA GLY A 377 57.47 21.03 15.67
C GLY A 377 58.76 21.37 16.42
N PRO A 378 58.71 22.31 17.39
CA PRO A 378 57.55 23.07 17.87
C PRO A 378 57.38 24.45 17.20
N ALA A 379 57.85 24.63 15.95
CA ALA A 379 57.79 25.92 15.27
C ALA A 379 56.35 26.43 15.09
N ALA A 380 56.17 27.75 14.94
CA ALA A 380 54.89 28.32 14.57
C ALA A 380 54.35 27.65 13.29
N ASN A 381 53.05 27.37 13.26
CA ASN A 381 52.40 26.58 12.21
C ASN A 381 52.81 25.09 12.12
N SER A 382 53.59 24.52 13.03
CA SER A 382 53.74 23.06 13.07
C SER A 382 52.40 22.35 13.36
N CYS A 383 52.30 21.07 13.01
CA CYS A 383 51.10 20.27 13.27
C CYS A 383 50.97 19.92 14.76
N SER A 384 52.06 19.45 15.37
CA SER A 384 52.25 19.29 16.82
C SER A 384 53.71 19.61 17.18
N ALA A 385 54.07 19.53 18.47
CA ALA A 385 55.42 19.82 18.97
C ALA A 385 56.47 18.79 18.49
N TRP A 386 56.04 17.57 18.19
CA TRP A 386 56.91 16.43 17.84
C TRP A 386 56.82 16.00 16.37
N THR A 387 55.92 16.61 15.58
CA THR A 387 55.69 16.19 14.20
C THR A 387 56.79 16.70 13.27
N PRO A 388 57.31 15.85 12.35
CA PRO A 388 58.21 16.27 11.28
C PRO A 388 57.61 17.32 10.33
N ALA A 389 58.47 17.97 9.55
CA ALA A 389 58.04 18.89 8.51
C ALA A 389 57.33 18.16 7.36
N VAL A 390 56.40 18.85 6.69
CA VAL A 390 55.70 18.37 5.48
C VAL A 390 55.84 19.42 4.41
N THR A 391 56.49 19.08 3.30
CA THR A 391 56.74 19.98 2.18
C THR A 391 56.30 19.37 0.84
N GLY A 392 55.94 20.19 -0.13
CA GLY A 392 55.64 19.78 -1.50
C GLY A 392 54.16 19.60 -1.78
N THR A 393 53.81 18.56 -2.52
CA THR A 393 52.43 18.27 -2.93
C THR A 393 51.88 17.07 -2.15
N VAL A 394 50.66 17.19 -1.63
CA VAL A 394 49.98 16.16 -0.84
C VAL A 394 48.64 15.81 -1.47
N SER A 395 48.43 14.54 -1.80
CA SER A 395 47.18 14.00 -2.37
C SER A 395 46.49 12.97 -1.47
N ASN A 396 47.13 12.60 -0.37
CA ASN A 396 46.65 11.63 0.62
C ASN A 396 46.51 12.31 1.98
N THR A 397 45.69 11.74 2.87
CA THR A 397 45.69 12.20 4.26
C THR A 397 46.95 11.67 4.95
N ILE A 398 47.85 12.56 5.36
CA ILE A 398 49.04 12.19 6.14
C ILE A 398 48.64 12.14 7.61
N ILE A 399 49.02 11.07 8.30
CA ILE A 399 48.84 10.95 9.75
C ILE A 399 50.18 10.64 10.39
N PHE A 400 50.68 11.57 11.20
CA PHE A 400 51.81 11.27 12.06
C PHE A 400 51.35 10.44 13.26
N ALA A 401 52.01 9.33 13.52
CA ALA A 401 51.66 8.44 14.62
C ALA A 401 52.87 8.20 15.52
N ARG A 402 52.67 8.19 16.84
CA ARG A 402 53.70 7.75 17.78
C ARG A 402 53.11 6.96 18.94
N ILE A 403 53.95 6.15 19.57
CA ILE A 403 53.68 5.52 20.86
C ILE A 403 54.54 6.26 21.89
N ASP A 404 53.90 6.91 22.84
CA ASP A 404 54.58 7.71 23.89
C ASP A 404 53.73 7.67 25.17
N SER A 405 54.27 8.13 26.29
CA SER A 405 53.49 8.26 27.53
C SER A 405 52.52 9.43 27.42
N ILE A 406 51.22 9.16 27.54
CA ILE A 406 50.17 10.19 27.55
C ILE A 406 49.80 10.53 29.00
N ASP A 407 49.56 9.51 29.82
CA ASP A 407 49.31 9.63 31.25
C ASP A 407 50.04 8.54 32.05
N GLY A 408 49.86 8.55 33.38
CA GLY A 408 50.46 7.55 34.28
C GLY A 408 49.64 6.24 34.28
N PRO A 409 50.17 5.14 34.85
CA PRO A 409 49.47 3.85 34.89
C PRO A 409 48.12 3.99 35.60
N GLY A 410 47.02 4.00 34.83
CA GLY A 410 45.71 4.41 35.31
C GLY A 410 45.23 3.65 36.55
N THR A 411 44.76 4.37 37.56
CA THR A 411 43.93 3.78 38.63
C THR A 411 42.49 3.62 38.13
N PRO A 412 41.82 2.49 38.39
CA PRO A 412 40.39 2.33 38.06
C PRO A 412 39.56 3.50 38.63
N GLY A 413 38.87 4.24 37.75
CA GLY A 413 38.04 5.40 38.14
C GLY A 413 38.73 6.77 38.04
N ALA A 414 40.03 6.84 37.75
CA ALA A 414 40.70 8.05 37.25
C ALA A 414 41.22 7.78 35.83
N GLY A 415 41.00 8.71 34.90
CA GLY A 415 41.19 8.51 33.46
C GLY A 415 42.53 7.87 33.06
N ASN A 416 42.43 6.95 32.10
CA ASN A 416 43.53 6.30 31.40
C ASN A 416 43.27 6.51 29.90
N ILE A 417 44.05 7.37 29.25
CA ILE A 417 43.86 7.79 27.86
C ILE A 417 44.49 6.76 26.93
N LEU A 418 43.67 6.03 26.15
CA LEU A 418 44.17 4.98 25.26
C LEU A 418 44.84 5.57 24.01
N GLY A 419 44.30 6.68 23.52
CA GLY A 419 44.84 7.42 22.39
C GLY A 419 44.36 8.86 22.38
N LEU A 420 44.94 9.65 21.49
CA LEU A 420 44.39 10.93 21.10
C LEU A 420 44.65 11.17 19.63
N ALA A 421 43.72 11.85 18.97
CA ALA A 421 43.86 12.22 17.58
C ALA A 421 43.22 13.56 17.26
N SER A 422 43.82 14.29 16.31
CA SER A 422 43.19 15.45 15.71
C SER A 422 43.72 15.73 14.31
N PRO A 423 42.89 16.29 13.42
CA PRO A 423 43.41 17.02 12.27
C PRO A 423 44.12 18.29 12.74
N CYS A 424 45.18 18.66 12.02
CA CYS A 424 45.86 19.94 12.21
C CYS A 424 45.77 20.81 10.95
N TYR A 425 45.60 20.20 9.77
CA TYR A 425 45.36 20.93 8.51
C TYR A 425 44.25 20.35 7.65
N VAL A 426 43.52 21.27 7.01
CA VAL A 426 42.48 20.98 6.02
C VAL A 426 42.78 21.67 4.68
N ASN A 427 42.24 21.11 3.60
CA ASN A 427 42.36 21.66 2.25
C ASN A 427 41.34 22.80 1.99
N GLY A 428 41.24 23.24 0.74
CA GLY A 428 40.27 24.24 0.26
C GLY A 428 38.81 23.93 0.65
N ASN A 429 38.43 22.65 0.59
CA ASN A 429 37.10 22.11 0.86
C ASN A 429 36.88 21.76 2.33
N ALA A 430 37.78 22.18 3.23
CA ALA A 430 37.74 21.85 4.65
C ALA A 430 37.72 20.33 4.92
N ILE A 431 38.42 19.55 4.08
CA ILE A 431 38.70 18.12 4.27
C ILE A 431 40.11 17.98 4.86
N PRO A 432 40.29 17.24 5.96
CA PRO A 432 41.62 16.95 6.53
C PRO A 432 42.58 16.28 5.56
N PHE A 433 43.78 16.85 5.43
CA PHE A 433 44.89 16.24 4.69
C PHE A 433 46.14 15.99 5.56
N LEU A 434 46.20 16.57 6.76
CA LEU A 434 47.26 16.29 7.73
C LEU A 434 46.68 16.30 9.16
N GLY A 435 47.05 15.28 9.92
CA GLY A 435 46.77 15.18 11.35
C GLY A 435 47.82 14.36 12.08
N TYR A 436 47.57 14.13 13.36
CA TYR A 436 48.44 13.30 14.19
C TYR A 436 47.61 12.44 15.14
N MET A 437 48.20 11.33 15.57
CA MET A 437 47.68 10.43 16.57
C MET A 437 48.80 10.01 17.52
N GLU A 438 48.46 9.81 18.78
CA GLU A 438 49.37 9.35 19.82
C GLU A 438 48.66 8.31 20.66
N PHE A 439 49.33 7.21 21.01
CA PHE A 439 48.75 6.12 21.78
C PHE A 439 49.61 5.86 23.02
N ASP A 440 48.96 5.61 24.15
CA ASP A 440 49.66 5.49 25.41
C ASP A 440 50.50 4.21 25.49
N SER A 441 51.78 4.41 25.77
CA SER A 441 52.76 3.33 25.84
C SER A 441 52.47 2.27 26.91
N LEU A 442 51.70 2.59 27.97
CA LEU A 442 51.37 1.64 29.04
C LEU A 442 50.23 0.70 28.65
N ASP A 443 49.36 1.12 27.71
CA ASP A 443 48.17 0.37 27.30
C ASP A 443 48.35 -0.46 26.03
N VAL A 444 49.17 0.03 25.09
CA VAL A 444 49.32 -0.56 23.75
C VAL A 444 49.62 -2.06 23.81
N GLY A 445 50.49 -2.49 24.73
CA GLY A 445 50.83 -3.90 24.89
C GLY A 445 49.62 -4.77 25.23
N GLN A 446 48.76 -4.32 26.15
CA GLN A 446 47.55 -5.04 26.55
C GLN A 446 46.48 -5.00 25.46
N LEU A 447 46.31 -3.86 24.79
CA LEU A 447 45.36 -3.71 23.70
C LEU A 447 45.71 -4.61 22.51
N VAL A 448 46.99 -4.75 22.19
CA VAL A 448 47.47 -5.68 21.15
C VAL A 448 47.20 -7.12 21.57
N ALA A 449 47.56 -7.50 22.81
CA ALA A 449 47.35 -8.86 23.31
C ALA A 449 45.86 -9.27 23.32
N ARG A 450 44.95 -8.31 23.53
CA ARG A 450 43.49 -8.53 23.51
C ARG A 450 42.86 -8.37 22.12
N GLY A 451 43.62 -8.04 21.08
CA GLY A 451 43.10 -7.77 19.73
C GLY A 451 42.19 -6.53 19.65
N GLN A 452 42.34 -5.59 20.58
CA GLN A 452 41.54 -4.36 20.67
C GLN A 452 42.24 -3.15 20.04
N PHE A 453 43.56 -3.18 19.94
CA PHE A 453 44.36 -2.04 19.46
C PHE A 453 43.93 -1.56 18.06
N GLU A 454 43.68 -2.47 17.13
CA GLU A 454 43.21 -2.13 15.78
C GLU A 454 41.92 -1.29 15.79
N LYS A 455 40.99 -1.56 16.70
CA LYS A 455 39.75 -0.78 16.80
C LYS A 455 40.00 0.62 17.33
N VAL A 456 40.93 0.77 18.28
CA VAL A 456 41.35 2.09 18.78
C VAL A 456 41.99 2.88 17.65
N VAL A 457 42.90 2.27 16.88
CA VAL A 457 43.48 2.94 15.71
C VAL A 457 42.41 3.31 14.67
N LEU A 458 41.45 2.42 14.41
CA LEU A 458 40.35 2.71 13.48
C LEU A 458 39.51 3.90 13.93
N HIS A 459 39.18 3.95 15.22
CA HIS A 459 38.46 5.05 15.87
C HIS A 459 39.22 6.38 15.70
N GLU A 460 40.51 6.38 16.04
CA GLU A 460 41.33 7.59 16.06
C GLU A 460 41.59 8.16 14.67
N ILE A 461 41.75 7.30 13.66
CA ILE A 461 41.77 7.77 12.27
C ILE A 461 40.46 8.48 11.95
N GLY A 462 39.30 8.01 12.44
CA GLY A 462 38.02 8.69 12.26
C GLY A 462 38.03 10.14 12.77
N HIS A 463 38.66 10.39 13.92
CA HIS A 463 38.85 11.75 14.44
C HIS A 463 39.78 12.60 13.56
N VAL A 464 40.89 12.05 13.07
CA VAL A 464 41.76 12.74 12.09
C VAL A 464 41.00 13.10 10.81
N LEU A 465 40.12 12.21 10.34
CA LEU A 465 39.27 12.43 9.17
C LEU A 465 38.13 13.44 9.42
N GLY A 466 37.94 13.88 10.66
CA GLY A 466 37.07 14.99 10.98
C GLY A 466 35.83 14.65 11.80
N ILE A 467 35.57 13.37 12.05
CA ILE A 467 34.43 12.93 12.84
C ILE A 467 34.62 13.45 14.27
N GLY A 468 33.66 14.19 14.81
CA GLY A 468 33.75 14.77 16.14
C GLY A 468 34.69 15.97 16.29
N THR A 469 35.56 16.22 15.29
CA THR A 469 36.63 17.23 15.42
C THR A 469 36.36 18.48 14.58
N ILE A 470 35.62 18.35 13.46
CA ILE A 470 35.36 19.46 12.52
C ILE A 470 33.89 19.61 12.08
N TRP A 471 32.94 19.00 12.79
CA TRP A 471 31.52 19.07 12.45
C TRP A 471 30.98 20.50 12.29
N ASN A 472 31.43 21.44 13.14
CA ASN A 472 31.08 22.86 13.05
C ASN A 472 32.19 23.75 12.47
N PHE A 473 33.18 23.15 11.78
CA PHE A 473 34.22 23.88 11.06
C PHE A 473 33.75 24.22 9.65
N ARG A 474 33.43 25.50 9.41
CA ARG A 474 32.83 26.00 8.15
C ARG A 474 31.55 25.26 7.72
N ARG A 475 30.93 24.58 8.67
CA ARG A 475 29.71 23.79 8.55
C ARG A 475 28.91 23.97 9.84
N ALA A 476 27.67 23.51 9.85
CA ALA A 476 26.82 23.47 11.03
C ALA A 476 26.20 22.07 11.10
N LEU A 477 27.02 21.09 11.49
CA LEU A 477 26.62 19.67 11.54
C LEU A 477 26.33 19.18 12.96
N LEU A 478 26.65 19.97 13.99
CA LEU A 478 26.35 19.68 15.38
C LEU A 478 25.50 20.79 15.98
N ASP A 479 24.37 20.42 16.59
CA ASP A 479 23.54 21.32 17.39
C ASP A 479 23.77 21.04 18.88
N ILE A 480 24.16 22.10 19.60
CA ILE A 480 24.40 22.12 21.05
C ILE A 480 23.46 23.09 21.78
N SER A 481 22.46 23.65 21.07
CA SER A 481 21.54 24.64 21.63
C SER A 481 20.60 24.05 22.68
N THR A 482 20.31 22.76 22.59
CA THR A 482 19.56 22.02 23.61
C THR A 482 20.52 21.58 24.72
N VAL A 483 20.51 22.31 25.84
CA VAL A 483 21.35 22.01 27.01
C VAL A 483 21.10 20.58 27.48
N GLY A 484 22.13 19.74 27.41
CA GLY A 484 22.09 18.33 27.82
C GLY A 484 21.62 17.33 26.75
N ASP A 485 21.22 17.76 25.55
CA ASP A 485 20.85 16.86 24.45
C ASP A 485 21.45 17.30 23.10
N PRO A 486 22.79 17.35 22.96
CA PRO A 486 23.44 17.65 21.69
C PRO A 486 23.16 16.55 20.67
N PHE A 487 22.98 16.94 19.40
CA PHE A 487 22.70 16.00 18.32
C PHE A 487 23.28 16.45 16.98
N TYR A 488 23.50 15.48 16.09
CA TYR A 488 24.10 15.72 14.78
C TYR A 488 23.02 16.00 13.73
N VAL A 489 23.17 17.07 12.97
CA VAL A 489 22.16 17.59 12.04
C VAL A 489 22.41 17.23 10.57
N GLY A 490 23.53 16.57 10.26
CA GLY A 490 23.88 16.16 8.89
C GLY A 490 22.81 15.30 8.22
N THR A 491 22.52 15.58 6.95
CA THR A 491 21.39 14.97 6.24
C THR A 491 21.64 13.51 5.93
N ALA A 492 22.86 13.15 5.50
CA ALA A 492 23.21 11.78 5.15
C ALA A 492 23.21 10.87 6.37
N ALA A 493 23.87 11.28 7.47
CA ALA A 493 23.89 10.51 8.72
C ALA A 493 22.48 10.30 9.29
N ARG A 494 21.63 11.34 9.29
CA ARG A 494 20.25 11.25 9.80
C ARG A 494 19.37 10.36 8.93
N ALA A 495 19.56 10.35 7.61
CA ALA A 495 18.88 9.41 6.73
C ALA A 495 19.25 7.95 7.06
N GLN A 496 20.53 7.68 7.35
CA GLN A 496 20.95 6.33 7.77
C GLN A 496 20.41 5.97 9.17
N PHE A 497 20.34 6.93 10.10
CA PHE A 497 19.73 6.72 11.40
C PHE A 497 18.24 6.38 11.29
N ALA A 498 17.48 7.10 10.45
CA ALA A 498 16.06 6.84 10.22
C ALA A 498 15.81 5.47 9.55
N ALA A 499 16.76 5.00 8.74
CA ALA A 499 16.70 3.67 8.11
C ALA A 499 16.98 2.53 9.11
N LEU A 500 17.60 2.81 10.26
CA LEU A 500 17.61 1.86 11.37
C LEU A 500 16.20 1.82 11.96
N ASN A 501 15.67 0.63 12.23
CA ASN A 501 14.36 0.45 12.86
C ASN A 501 14.38 1.04 14.29
N THR A 502 14.11 2.35 14.38
CA THR A 502 14.25 3.25 15.52
C THR A 502 12.94 3.42 16.28
N ALA A 503 11.94 2.56 16.06
CA ALA A 503 10.58 2.72 16.56
C ALA A 503 10.45 2.94 18.08
N THR A 504 11.50 2.62 18.86
CA THR A 504 11.58 2.80 20.32
C THR A 504 12.43 3.99 20.77
N TYR A 505 13.10 4.70 19.86
CA TYR A 505 13.92 5.88 20.16
C TYR A 505 13.12 7.17 19.89
N SER A 506 12.86 7.96 20.93
CA SER A 506 12.07 9.19 20.88
C SER A 506 12.90 10.48 20.98
N GLY A 507 14.22 10.37 21.08
CA GLY A 507 15.12 11.53 21.17
C GLY A 507 15.47 12.15 19.82
N ASN A 508 16.33 13.17 19.84
CA ASN A 508 16.83 13.79 18.61
C ASN A 508 17.65 12.78 17.77
N PRO A 509 17.44 12.68 16.44
CA PRO A 509 18.17 11.71 15.62
C PRO A 509 19.68 11.94 15.64
N VAL A 510 20.45 10.85 15.67
CA VAL A 510 21.92 10.85 15.79
C VAL A 510 22.39 11.63 17.04
N PRO A 511 22.09 11.11 18.25
CA PRO A 511 22.47 11.77 19.48
C PRO A 511 23.98 11.81 19.67
N VAL A 512 24.47 12.95 20.11
CA VAL A 512 25.89 13.20 20.42
C VAL A 512 26.10 13.12 21.93
N GLU A 513 27.29 12.72 22.33
CA GLU A 513 27.67 12.51 23.73
C GLU A 513 27.57 13.82 24.52
N ASN A 514 26.89 13.75 25.67
CA ASN A 514 26.59 14.87 26.56
C ASN A 514 27.32 14.75 27.91
N THR A 515 28.12 13.70 28.09
CA THR A 515 28.92 13.42 29.30
C THR A 515 30.41 13.19 28.95
N GLY A 516 31.26 12.89 29.94
CA GLY A 516 32.66 12.48 29.70
C GLY A 516 33.74 13.57 29.73
N GLY A 517 33.38 14.85 29.93
CA GLY A 517 34.34 15.96 30.01
C GLY A 517 34.89 16.41 28.64
N THR A 518 35.84 17.35 28.66
CA THR A 518 36.46 17.92 27.45
C THR A 518 37.16 16.83 26.63
N GLY A 519 36.88 16.79 25.32
CA GLY A 519 37.37 15.75 24.40
C GLY A 519 36.33 14.66 24.11
N THR A 520 35.50 14.31 25.09
CA THR A 520 34.45 13.30 24.92
C THR A 520 33.11 13.94 24.54
N ILE A 521 32.67 14.95 25.29
CA ILE A 521 31.42 15.67 25.01
C ILE A 521 31.47 16.33 23.64
N ASN A 522 30.33 16.36 22.95
CA ASN A 522 30.15 17.03 21.65
C ASN A 522 31.04 16.50 20.50
N SER A 523 31.76 15.40 20.73
CA SER A 523 32.76 14.86 19.79
C SER A 523 32.54 13.38 19.46
N HIS A 524 31.66 12.69 20.18
CA HIS A 524 31.37 11.27 20.01
C HIS A 524 29.87 11.02 19.85
N TRP A 525 29.51 9.87 19.30
CA TRP A 525 28.12 9.42 19.40
C TRP A 525 27.77 9.06 20.84
N ARG A 526 26.54 9.34 21.24
CA ARG A 526 26.09 9.14 22.62
C ARG A 526 26.12 7.68 23.00
N THR A 527 26.96 7.33 23.96
CA THR A 527 27.17 5.94 24.38
C THR A 527 25.92 5.31 24.98
N SER A 528 25.11 6.06 25.73
CA SER A 528 23.85 5.54 26.29
C SER A 528 22.81 5.12 25.23
N VAL A 529 22.96 5.57 23.98
CA VAL A 529 22.07 5.21 22.87
C VAL A 529 22.76 4.27 21.87
N MET A 530 24.01 4.59 21.54
CA MET A 530 24.74 3.97 20.44
C MET A 530 25.58 2.77 20.90
N GLN A 531 25.88 2.67 22.21
CA GLN A 531 26.45 1.57 23.03
C GLN A 531 27.70 0.83 22.52
N ARG A 532 27.69 0.39 21.27
CA ARG A 532 28.73 -0.39 20.63
C ARG A 532 29.21 0.22 19.32
N GLU A 533 28.61 1.32 18.87
CA GLU A 533 29.11 2.00 17.67
C GLU A 533 30.57 2.41 17.86
N LEU A 534 31.40 2.26 16.81
CA LEU A 534 32.83 2.51 16.89
C LEU A 534 33.20 3.90 17.45
N MET A 535 32.58 4.98 16.96
CA MET A 535 32.87 6.39 17.27
C MET A 535 32.16 6.90 18.53
N GLN A 536 31.89 6.01 19.49
CA GLN A 536 31.47 6.38 20.83
C GLN A 536 32.68 6.65 21.73
N GLY A 537 32.51 7.39 22.83
CA GLY A 537 33.63 7.77 23.71
C GLY A 537 34.15 6.71 24.68
N PHE A 538 33.81 5.42 24.51
CA PHE A 538 34.18 4.37 25.48
C PHE A 538 34.60 3.04 24.83
N ALA A 539 35.74 2.49 25.29
CA ALA A 539 36.26 1.21 24.87
C ALA A 539 35.51 0.10 25.56
N VAL A 540 34.86 -0.73 24.76
CA VAL A 540 34.10 -1.87 25.25
C VAL A 540 34.71 -3.17 24.76
N ASN A 541 34.75 -4.17 25.62
CA ASN A 541 35.28 -5.49 25.27
C ASN A 541 34.26 -6.31 24.44
N GLN A 542 33.79 -5.72 23.34
CA GLN A 542 32.78 -6.28 22.43
C GLN A 542 33.09 -5.90 20.97
N VAL A 543 32.32 -6.42 20.01
CA VAL A 543 32.43 -5.98 18.61
C VAL A 543 31.88 -4.57 18.50
N GLN A 544 32.68 -3.67 17.92
CA GLN A 544 32.36 -2.26 17.75
C GLN A 544 32.22 -1.95 16.25
N PRO A 545 31.00 -2.03 15.68
CA PRO A 545 30.79 -1.80 14.25
C PRO A 545 30.99 -0.33 13.87
N LEU A 546 31.65 -0.10 12.73
CA LEU A 546 31.63 1.18 12.04
C LEU A 546 30.30 1.31 11.29
N SER A 547 29.33 2.03 11.86
CA SER A 547 27.96 2.05 11.36
C SER A 547 27.78 2.89 10.09
N ARG A 548 26.66 2.64 9.38
CA ARG A 548 26.21 3.50 8.27
C ARG A 548 25.97 4.95 8.71
N ILE A 549 25.66 5.20 9.98
CA ILE A 549 25.52 6.56 10.53
C ILE A 549 26.86 7.28 10.47
N THR A 550 27.93 6.65 10.96
CA THR A 550 29.29 7.19 10.91
C THR A 550 29.75 7.41 9.47
N VAL A 551 29.52 6.45 8.57
CA VAL A 551 29.86 6.62 7.15
C VAL A 551 29.05 7.76 6.50
N GLY A 552 27.77 7.91 6.86
CA GLY A 552 26.94 9.04 6.44
C GLY A 552 27.50 10.39 6.93
N SER A 553 28.04 10.46 8.15
CA SER A 553 28.65 11.69 8.68
C SER A 553 29.88 12.14 7.90
N LEU A 554 30.63 11.21 7.30
CA LEU A 554 31.72 11.54 6.37
C LEU A 554 31.19 12.12 5.06
N GLN A 555 30.05 11.65 4.57
CA GLN A 555 29.38 12.24 3.41
C GLN A 555 28.95 13.69 3.69
N ASP A 556 28.41 13.94 4.89
CA ASP A 556 28.05 15.28 5.36
C ASP A 556 29.29 16.19 5.54
N LEU A 557 30.45 15.61 5.85
CA LEU A 557 31.76 16.30 5.83
C LEU A 557 32.30 16.57 4.41
N GLY A 558 31.70 15.99 3.37
CA GLY A 558 32.09 16.21 1.97
C GLY A 558 33.00 15.13 1.38
N TYR A 559 33.17 13.99 2.06
CA TYR A 559 33.83 12.82 1.48
C TYR A 559 32.89 12.09 0.51
N LEU A 560 33.46 11.51 -0.54
CA LEU A 560 32.75 10.51 -1.36
C LEU A 560 32.91 9.14 -0.71
N VAL A 561 31.81 8.58 -0.22
CA VAL A 561 31.79 7.37 0.61
C VAL A 561 31.04 6.21 -0.03
N ASN A 562 31.38 4.99 0.40
CA ASN A 562 30.65 3.77 0.15
C ASN A 562 29.92 3.31 1.43
N LEU A 563 28.62 3.63 1.54
CA LEU A 563 27.78 3.26 2.69
C LEU A 563 27.69 1.75 2.91
N ALA A 564 27.89 0.91 1.90
CA ALA A 564 27.85 -0.55 2.04
C ALA A 564 29.16 -1.15 2.58
N ALA A 565 30.23 -0.37 2.70
CA ALA A 565 31.43 -0.77 3.42
C ALA A 565 31.30 -0.63 4.95
N ALA A 566 30.21 -0.04 5.44
CA ALA A 566 29.88 -0.01 6.85
C ALA A 566 29.56 -1.41 7.40
N ASP A 567 29.79 -1.60 8.69
CA ASP A 567 29.44 -2.83 9.39
C ASP A 567 27.94 -2.83 9.74
N ALA A 568 27.38 -4.04 9.89
CA ALA A 568 26.01 -4.20 10.33
C ALA A 568 25.84 -3.62 11.75
N PHE A 569 24.86 -2.74 11.92
CA PHE A 569 24.55 -2.07 13.19
C PHE A 569 23.04 -1.90 13.32
N SER A 570 22.50 -2.14 14.52
CA SER A 570 21.08 -1.95 14.81
C SER A 570 20.90 -1.48 16.24
N LEU A 571 19.89 -0.64 16.48
CA LEU A 571 19.53 -0.16 17.82
C LEU A 571 18.64 -1.16 18.58
N THR A 572 18.00 -2.12 17.89
CA THR A 572 17.13 -3.15 18.50
C THR A 572 17.90 -4.28 19.18
N ALA A 573 19.09 -4.64 18.68
CA ALA A 573 20.02 -5.51 19.42
C ALA A 573 20.53 -4.86 20.72
N ALA A 574 20.50 -3.53 20.80
CA ALA A 574 20.85 -2.74 21.98
C ALA A 574 19.70 -2.57 23.00
N LEU A 575 18.47 -3.02 22.68
CA LEU A 575 17.28 -2.88 23.54
C LEU A 575 16.67 -4.20 24.04
N ARG A 576 17.22 -5.38 23.66
CA ARG A 576 16.73 -6.70 24.12
C ARG A 576 17.57 -7.34 25.22
N SER A 577 18.36 -6.55 25.91
CA SER A 577 19.02 -6.99 27.11
C SER A 577 18.87 -5.87 28.14
N GLY A 578 18.12 -6.14 29.21
CA GLY A 578 18.02 -5.27 30.38
C GLY A 578 19.35 -5.27 31.13
N PHE A 579 20.37 -4.70 30.50
CA PHE A 579 21.71 -4.59 31.05
C PHE A 579 21.88 -3.14 31.49
N GLY A 580 22.07 -2.96 32.79
CA GLY A 580 22.69 -1.75 33.30
C GLY A 580 24.05 -1.62 32.63
N PHE A 581 24.15 -0.72 31.66
CA PHE A 581 25.43 -0.10 31.35
C PHE A 581 25.79 0.70 32.58
N ASP A 582 26.50 0.05 33.51
CA ASP A 582 27.27 0.78 34.48
C ASP A 582 28.51 1.30 33.75
N ALA A 583 28.66 2.62 33.72
CA ALA A 583 29.84 3.31 33.19
C ALA A 583 31.16 2.82 33.85
N THR A 584 31.09 2.03 34.92
CA THR A 584 32.23 1.36 35.56
C THR A 584 32.76 0.12 34.82
N SER A 585 32.04 -0.46 33.86
CA SER A 585 32.41 -1.75 33.23
C SER A 585 33.20 -1.65 31.92
N GLY A 586 33.24 -0.48 31.29
CA GLY A 586 34.06 -0.17 30.12
C GLY A 586 35.32 0.61 30.51
N ILE A 587 36.44 0.39 29.82
CA ILE A 587 37.59 1.28 29.95
C ILE A 587 37.26 2.53 29.12
N PRO A 588 37.26 3.75 29.67
CA PRO A 588 37.00 4.95 28.88
C PRO A 588 37.94 5.02 27.67
N TYR A 589 37.41 5.28 26.46
CA TYR A 589 38.21 5.95 25.44
C TYR A 589 38.21 7.39 25.91
N ARG A 590 39.05 7.74 26.87
CA ARG A 590 39.20 9.14 27.21
C ARG A 590 40.09 9.78 26.15
N ASP A 591 39.72 9.60 24.89
CA ASP A 591 40.41 10.17 23.75
C ASP A 591 40.17 11.67 23.87
N LEU A 592 41.21 12.36 24.31
CA LEU A 592 41.23 13.80 24.18
C LEU A 592 41.23 14.04 22.68
N VAL A 593 40.13 14.51 22.11
CA VAL A 593 40.23 15.31 20.90
C VAL A 593 40.80 16.65 21.35
N PRO A 594 42.11 16.90 21.23
CA PRO A 594 42.65 18.14 21.72
C PRO A 594 42.02 19.30 20.95
N ASP A 595 41.73 20.39 21.65
CA ASP A 595 41.25 21.60 21.01
C ASP A 595 42.43 22.35 20.37
N VAL A 596 43.01 21.71 19.33
CA VAL A 596 44.09 22.28 18.54
C VAL A 596 43.56 23.16 17.43
N ASP A 597 44.36 24.18 17.13
CA ASP A 597 44.12 25.06 15.99
C ASP A 597 44.17 24.30 14.67
N ILE A 598 43.05 24.29 13.97
CA ILE A 598 43.00 23.82 12.58
C ILE A 598 43.43 24.96 11.67
N LYS A 599 44.41 24.63 10.83
CA LYS A 599 44.97 25.53 9.83
C LYS A 599 44.48 25.11 8.45
N GLN A 600 44.41 26.06 7.54
CA GLN A 600 44.11 25.81 6.14
C GLN A 600 45.32 26.23 5.30
N VAL A 601 45.72 25.38 4.35
CA VAL A 601 46.61 25.77 3.25
C VAL A 601 45.75 26.26 2.10
N ARG A 602 45.93 27.53 1.70
CA ARG A 602 45.30 28.10 0.50
C ARG A 602 46.02 27.63 -0.77
N ALA A 603 45.38 27.83 -1.92
CA ALA A 603 45.95 27.44 -3.22
C ALA A 603 47.31 28.13 -3.53
N ASP A 604 47.56 29.30 -2.95
CA ASP A 604 48.81 30.05 -3.07
C ASP A 604 49.92 29.57 -2.09
N GLY A 605 49.66 28.54 -1.29
CA GLY A 605 50.57 28.01 -0.27
C GLY A 605 50.54 28.77 1.06
N SER A 606 49.74 29.84 1.19
CA SER A 606 49.61 30.58 2.45
C SER A 606 48.86 29.76 3.51
N ILE A 607 49.34 29.83 4.75
CA ILE A 607 48.74 29.17 5.91
C ILE A 607 47.86 30.16 6.67
N VAL A 608 46.64 29.75 6.99
CA VAL A 608 45.67 30.57 7.71
C VAL A 608 45.11 29.77 8.87
N ARG A 609 45.09 30.38 10.05
CA ARG A 609 44.32 29.84 11.18
C ARG A 609 42.84 30.08 10.90
N VAL A 610 42.03 29.04 10.99
CA VAL A 610 40.58 29.15 10.82
C VAL A 610 39.94 28.87 12.17
N PRO A 611 39.29 29.86 12.81
CA PRO A 611 38.65 29.67 14.09
C PRO A 611 37.61 28.53 14.00
N ARG A 612 37.68 27.58 14.94
CA ARG A 612 36.56 26.67 15.17
C ARG A 612 35.41 27.47 15.78
N ARG A 613 34.17 27.19 15.36
CA ARG A 613 33.01 27.62 16.17
C ARG A 613 33.06 26.85 17.49
N ALA A 614 32.68 27.49 18.60
CA ALA A 614 32.71 26.88 19.93
C ALA A 614 32.01 25.51 19.92
N ARG A 615 32.67 24.52 20.54
CA ARG A 615 32.12 23.17 20.73
C ARG A 615 31.16 23.13 21.90
#